data_AF-A0A4Q3UDD5-F1
#
_entry.id   AF-A0A4Q3UDD5-F1
#
_cell.length_a   1.000
_cell.length_b   1.000
_cell.length_c   1.000
_cell.angle_alpha   90.00
_cell.angle_beta   90.00
_cell.angle_gamma   90.00
#
_symmetry.space_group_name_H-M   'P 1'
#
loop_
_entity.id
_entity.type
_entity.pdbx_description
1 polymer ?
#
loop_
_entity_poly.entity_id
_entity_poly.type
_entity_poly.pdbx_seq_one_letter_code
_entity_poly.pdbx_strand_id
1 'polypeptide(L)'
;LTAMVRNLATMTRVGLLTPGSEAAKRIAATLGDADRLRKARVHPVALLIAQRTYAAGRGIKGKGTWVPVPSVIDALDEAFYKAFVNVEPTGKRYLLGVDVSGSMSLTTGQSSLTACEAATAMAMVTMATEEAVTPMAFADSFRPLPLSRRMRLEDALKHTRDQNFGRTDCALPMLYASQKRMSVDVFVVYTDNETWAGNVHPSQALRAYREQMGIAAKLIVVGITATGFTIADPNDAGMLDVVGFDASVPEVMADFARN
;
A
#
# COMPACT_ATOMS: atom_id res chain seq x y z
N LEU A 1 10.77 -11.51 15.52
CA LEU A 1 9.56 -11.77 14.71
C LEU A 1 9.82 -11.57 13.22
N THR A 2 10.40 -10.44 12.80
CA THR A 2 10.77 -10.16 11.39
C THR A 2 11.63 -11.26 10.74
N ALA A 3 12.65 -11.77 11.44
CA ALA A 3 13.48 -12.88 10.95
C ALA A 3 12.68 -14.18 10.74
N MET A 4 11.71 -14.47 11.60
CA MET A 4 10.84 -15.64 11.49
C MET A 4 9.96 -15.53 10.26
N VAL A 5 9.31 -14.39 10.06
CA VAL A 5 8.43 -14.10 8.91
C VAL A 5 9.18 -14.24 7.58
N ARG A 6 10.42 -13.75 7.49
CA ARG A 6 11.26 -13.89 6.28
C ARG A 6 11.70 -15.33 5.98
N ASN A 7 11.71 -16.22 6.98
CA ASN A 7 12.26 -17.58 6.86
C ASN A 7 11.20 -18.68 6.81
N LEU A 8 9.90 -18.36 6.73
CA LEU A 8 8.81 -19.35 6.70
C LEU A 8 8.97 -20.38 5.57
N ALA A 9 9.35 -19.93 4.37
CA ALA A 9 9.65 -20.79 3.23
C ALA A 9 10.80 -21.77 3.51
N THR A 10 11.91 -21.26 4.07
CA THR A 10 13.07 -22.08 4.45
C THR A 10 12.69 -23.12 5.50
N MET A 11 12.00 -22.71 6.56
CA MET A 11 11.56 -23.61 7.63
C MET A 11 10.59 -24.69 7.12
N THR A 12 9.75 -24.37 6.14
CA THR A 12 8.89 -25.37 5.48
C THR A 12 9.70 -26.35 4.65
N ARG A 13 10.66 -25.86 3.85
CA ARG A 13 11.49 -26.69 2.97
C ARG A 13 12.39 -27.67 3.73
N VAL A 14 12.90 -27.28 4.90
CA VAL A 14 13.72 -28.17 5.75
C VAL A 14 12.87 -29.12 6.62
N GLY A 15 11.54 -29.13 6.43
CA GLY A 15 10.62 -30.01 7.15
C GLY A 15 10.28 -29.58 8.58
N LEU A 16 10.70 -28.39 9.01
CA LEU A 16 10.35 -27.85 10.33
C LEU A 16 8.87 -27.45 10.40
N LEU A 17 8.35 -26.84 9.33
CA LEU A 17 6.93 -26.47 9.22
C LEU A 17 6.20 -27.46 8.34
N THR A 18 5.43 -28.33 8.98
CA THR A 18 4.47 -29.24 8.34
C THR A 18 3.07 -29.02 8.94
N PRO A 19 1.99 -29.41 8.22
CA PRO A 19 0.63 -29.33 8.76
C PRO A 19 0.53 -30.04 10.12
N GLY A 20 0.02 -29.33 11.12
CA GLY A 20 -0.15 -29.85 12.48
C GLY A 20 1.11 -29.89 13.35
N SER A 21 2.28 -29.54 12.83
CA SER A 21 3.53 -29.50 13.62
C SER A 21 3.47 -28.50 14.78
N GLU A 22 4.16 -28.82 15.88
CA GLU A 22 4.31 -27.90 17.03
C GLU A 22 4.98 -26.58 16.63
N ALA A 23 5.92 -26.63 15.69
CA ALA A 23 6.53 -25.42 15.13
C ALA A 23 5.50 -24.54 14.41
N ALA A 24 4.62 -25.12 13.58
CA ALA A 24 3.55 -24.36 12.91
C ALA A 24 2.57 -23.75 13.93
N LYS A 25 2.17 -24.51 14.97
CA LYS A 25 1.31 -24.00 16.05
C LYS A 25 1.96 -22.83 16.78
N ARG A 26 3.25 -22.94 17.12
CA ARG A 26 4.01 -21.88 17.80
C ARG A 26 4.15 -20.62 16.94
N ILE A 27 4.37 -20.78 15.64
CA ILE A 27 4.42 -19.65 14.70
C ILE A 27 3.06 -18.98 14.61
N ALA A 28 1.98 -19.75 14.40
CA ALA A 28 0.63 -19.22 14.33
C ALA A 28 0.26 -18.45 15.62
N ALA A 29 0.54 -19.02 16.79
CA ALA A 29 0.32 -18.35 18.08
C ALA A 29 1.15 -17.06 18.22
N THR A 30 2.39 -17.05 17.71
CA THR A 30 3.27 -15.87 17.76
C THR A 30 2.80 -14.76 16.83
N LEU A 31 2.28 -15.11 15.65
CA LEU A 31 1.70 -14.16 14.69
C LEU A 31 0.33 -13.63 15.16
N GLY A 32 -0.43 -14.45 15.89
CA GLY A 32 -1.70 -14.04 16.49
C GLY A 32 -1.57 -13.15 17.73
N ASP A 33 -0.38 -12.99 18.30
CA ASP A 33 -0.12 -12.20 19.50
C ASP A 33 0.14 -10.72 19.14
N ALA A 34 -0.87 -9.87 19.34
CA ALA A 34 -0.81 -8.44 19.03
C ALA A 34 0.28 -7.69 19.81
N ASP A 35 0.56 -8.09 21.06
CA ASP A 35 1.61 -7.46 21.88
C ASP A 35 3.00 -7.77 21.34
N ARG A 36 3.22 -8.99 20.85
CA ARG A 36 4.48 -9.36 20.18
C ARG A 36 4.65 -8.63 18.86
N LEU A 37 3.59 -8.53 18.05
CA LEU A 37 3.63 -7.77 16.79
C LEU A 37 4.03 -6.31 17.05
N ARG A 38 3.41 -5.70 18.06
CA ARG A 38 3.67 -4.31 18.48
C ARG A 38 5.09 -4.10 19.00
N LYS A 39 5.56 -4.95 19.93
CA LYS A 39 6.94 -4.87 20.46
C LYS A 39 7.99 -5.05 19.36
N ALA A 40 7.69 -5.86 18.35
CA ALA A 40 8.57 -6.09 17.22
C ALA A 40 8.46 -5.03 16.12
N ARG A 41 7.55 -4.03 16.26
CA ARG A 41 7.29 -2.95 15.30
C ARG A 41 7.12 -3.46 13.87
N VAL A 42 6.39 -4.57 13.72
CA VAL A 42 6.19 -5.15 12.39
C VAL A 42 5.11 -4.37 11.67
N HIS A 43 5.47 -3.81 10.50
CA HIS A 43 4.55 -3.07 9.66
C HIS A 43 3.57 -4.04 8.93
N PRO A 44 2.29 -3.68 8.77
CA PRO A 44 1.29 -4.50 8.05
C PRO A 44 1.74 -4.94 6.66
N VAL A 45 2.28 -4.03 5.86
CA VAL A 45 2.77 -4.32 4.50
C VAL A 45 3.81 -5.45 4.49
N ALA A 46 4.69 -5.51 5.49
CA ALA A 46 5.69 -6.57 5.58
C ALA A 46 5.04 -7.95 5.79
N LEU A 47 3.94 -8.01 6.55
CA LEU A 47 3.16 -9.23 6.78
C LEU A 47 2.39 -9.63 5.53
N LEU A 48 1.80 -8.66 4.80
CA LEU A 48 1.12 -8.93 3.54
C LEU A 48 2.07 -9.49 2.48
N ILE A 49 3.24 -8.86 2.31
CA ILE A 49 4.29 -9.36 1.39
C ILE A 49 4.69 -10.78 1.78
N ALA A 50 4.88 -11.04 3.08
CA ALA A 50 5.24 -12.37 3.55
C ALA A 50 4.12 -13.39 3.35
N GLN A 51 2.86 -13.01 3.57
CA GLN A 51 1.67 -13.85 3.36
C GLN A 51 1.60 -14.30 1.90
N ARG A 52 1.65 -13.35 0.95
CA ARG A 52 1.55 -13.65 -0.48
C ARG A 52 2.75 -14.44 -0.97
N THR A 53 3.96 -14.09 -0.51
CA THR A 53 5.17 -14.83 -0.86
C THR A 53 5.09 -16.26 -0.36
N TYR A 54 4.70 -16.48 0.91
CA TYR A 54 4.60 -17.81 1.48
C TYR A 54 3.50 -18.65 0.83
N ALA A 55 2.33 -18.07 0.58
CA ALA A 55 1.20 -18.72 -0.06
C ALA A 55 1.48 -19.12 -1.53
N ALA A 56 2.35 -18.39 -2.23
CA ALA A 56 2.74 -18.74 -3.61
C ALA A 56 3.48 -20.07 -3.73
N GLY A 57 4.05 -20.62 -2.65
CA GLY A 57 4.70 -21.93 -2.64
C GLY A 57 6.00 -22.01 -3.46
N ARG A 58 6.51 -20.87 -3.96
CA ARG A 58 7.72 -20.80 -4.78
C ARG A 58 8.49 -19.50 -4.54
N GLY A 59 9.81 -19.58 -4.65
CA GLY A 59 10.69 -18.40 -4.55
C GLY A 59 10.53 -17.47 -5.75
N ILE A 60 10.59 -16.16 -5.51
CA ILE A 60 10.50 -15.14 -6.56
C ILE A 60 11.77 -15.13 -7.44
N LYS A 61 12.96 -15.18 -6.82
CA LYS A 61 14.27 -15.15 -7.51
C LYS A 61 14.97 -16.50 -7.59
N GLY A 62 14.46 -17.53 -6.90
CA GLY A 62 15.11 -18.84 -6.77
C GLY A 62 14.19 -19.99 -7.14
N LYS A 63 14.78 -21.15 -7.45
CA LYS A 63 14.03 -22.38 -7.84
C LYS A 63 13.39 -23.12 -6.65
N GLY A 64 13.49 -22.58 -5.44
CA GLY A 64 12.96 -23.24 -4.25
C GLY A 64 11.44 -23.27 -4.26
N THR A 65 10.86 -24.43 -4.07
CA THR A 65 9.42 -24.64 -3.88
C THR A 65 9.14 -25.21 -2.49
N TRP A 66 7.93 -24.98 -1.99
CA TRP A 66 7.44 -25.54 -0.73
C TRP A 66 5.92 -25.69 -0.80
N VAL A 67 5.37 -26.53 0.07
CA VAL A 67 3.91 -26.64 0.25
C VAL A 67 3.51 -25.72 1.40
N PRO A 68 2.78 -24.63 1.15
CA PRO A 68 2.39 -23.70 2.19
C PRO A 68 1.52 -24.37 3.26
N VAL A 69 1.76 -24.05 4.53
CA VAL A 69 0.94 -24.56 5.64
C VAL A 69 -0.26 -23.61 5.86
N PRO A 70 -1.52 -24.09 5.74
CA PRO A 70 -2.71 -23.24 5.82
C PRO A 70 -2.79 -22.41 7.11
N SER A 71 -2.52 -23.01 8.27
CA SER A 71 -2.58 -22.30 9.55
C SER A 71 -1.55 -21.16 9.68
N VAL A 72 -0.44 -21.21 8.94
CA VAL A 72 0.55 -20.12 8.89
C VAL A 72 0.05 -19.01 7.96
N ILE A 73 -0.60 -19.35 6.85
CA ILE A 73 -1.23 -18.38 5.95
C ILE A 73 -2.31 -17.59 6.69
N ASP A 74 -3.21 -18.31 7.38
CA ASP A 74 -4.30 -17.70 8.15
C ASP A 74 -3.77 -16.77 9.25
N ALA A 75 -2.71 -17.21 9.95
CA ALA A 75 -2.09 -16.41 10.99
C ALA A 75 -1.39 -15.15 10.44
N LEU A 76 -0.80 -15.22 9.24
CA LEU A 76 -0.24 -14.03 8.58
C LEU A 76 -1.33 -13.05 8.13
N ASP A 77 -2.46 -13.54 7.62
CA ASP A 77 -3.61 -12.71 7.27
C ASP A 77 -4.17 -11.99 8.50
N GLU A 78 -4.35 -12.70 9.61
CA GLU A 78 -4.81 -12.06 10.85
C GLU A 78 -3.78 -11.04 11.38
N ALA A 79 -2.50 -11.38 11.33
CA ALA A 79 -1.41 -10.51 11.76
C ALA A 79 -1.37 -9.20 10.95
N PHE A 80 -1.70 -9.23 9.65
CA PHE A 80 -1.75 -8.03 8.79
C PHE A 80 -2.66 -6.96 9.39
N TYR A 81 -3.89 -7.30 9.78
CA TYR A 81 -4.83 -6.35 10.39
C TYR A 81 -4.42 -5.97 11.81
N LYS A 82 -3.93 -6.93 12.61
CA LYS A 82 -3.45 -6.66 13.98
C LYS A 82 -2.27 -5.69 14.00
N ALA A 83 -1.46 -5.66 12.94
CA ALA A 83 -0.33 -4.76 12.84
C ALA A 83 -0.71 -3.32 12.52
N PHE A 84 -1.97 -3.01 12.17
CA PHE A 84 -2.39 -1.64 11.82
C PHE A 84 -2.15 -0.68 12.99
N VAL A 85 -2.35 -1.14 14.23
CA VAL A 85 -2.11 -0.34 15.45
C VAL A 85 -0.63 0.01 15.68
N ASN A 86 0.29 -0.61 14.95
CA ASN A 86 1.72 -0.34 15.06
C ASN A 86 2.15 0.86 14.21
N VAL A 87 1.26 1.36 13.36
CA VAL A 87 1.53 2.50 12.48
C VAL A 87 1.18 3.77 13.24
N GLU A 88 2.16 4.65 13.40
CA GLU A 88 1.98 5.91 14.10
C GLU A 88 1.31 6.93 13.17
N PRO A 89 0.14 7.48 13.53
CA PRO A 89 -0.54 8.47 12.70
C PRO A 89 0.29 9.75 12.57
N THR A 90 0.11 10.44 11.46
CA THR A 90 0.64 11.79 11.22
C THR A 90 -0.34 12.87 11.64
N GLY A 91 -1.63 12.53 11.76
CA GLY A 91 -2.71 13.45 12.12
C GLY A 91 -3.07 14.43 11.00
N LYS A 92 -2.62 14.16 9.76
CA LYS A 92 -2.88 15.00 8.59
C LYS A 92 -4.17 14.59 7.88
N ARG A 93 -4.71 15.50 7.07
CA ARG A 93 -5.87 15.22 6.20
C ARG A 93 -5.38 14.67 4.87
N TYR A 94 -5.68 13.40 4.62
CA TYR A 94 -5.27 12.69 3.42
C TYR A 94 -6.35 12.67 2.36
N LEU A 95 -5.94 12.84 1.10
CA LEU A 95 -6.73 12.42 -0.06
C LEU A 95 -5.90 11.38 -0.82
N LEU A 96 -6.45 10.17 -0.93
CA LEU A 96 -5.81 9.07 -1.63
C LEU A 96 -6.42 8.94 -3.01
N GLY A 97 -5.59 9.00 -4.05
CA GLY A 97 -5.94 8.56 -5.39
C GLY A 97 -5.40 7.15 -5.60
N VAL A 98 -6.29 6.18 -5.78
CA VAL A 98 -5.93 4.79 -6.12
C VAL A 98 -6.21 4.56 -7.60
N ASP A 99 -5.17 4.24 -8.35
CA ASP A 99 -5.29 3.80 -9.73
C ASP A 99 -6.02 2.44 -9.78
N VAL A 100 -7.11 2.38 -10.55
CA VAL A 100 -7.91 1.18 -10.79
C VAL A 100 -7.96 0.80 -12.27
N SER A 101 -6.98 1.28 -13.05
CA SER A 101 -6.82 0.93 -14.46
C SER A 101 -6.33 -0.52 -14.64
N GLY A 102 -6.54 -1.06 -15.84
CA GLY A 102 -6.18 -2.45 -16.16
C GLY A 102 -4.71 -2.80 -15.94
N SER A 103 -3.79 -1.84 -16.09
CA SER A 103 -2.35 -2.05 -15.92
C SER A 103 -1.98 -2.37 -14.47
N MET A 104 -2.79 -1.92 -13.50
CA MET A 104 -2.66 -2.24 -12.08
C MET A 104 -2.87 -3.74 -11.77
N SER A 105 -3.40 -4.53 -12.71
CA SER A 105 -3.54 -5.97 -12.58
C SER A 105 -2.21 -6.73 -12.72
N LEU A 106 -1.14 -6.08 -13.18
CA LEU A 106 0.17 -6.71 -13.35
C LEU A 106 0.85 -6.97 -12.00
N THR A 107 1.54 -8.12 -11.91
CA THR A 107 2.37 -8.46 -10.75
C THR A 107 3.58 -7.55 -10.69
N THR A 108 3.87 -7.04 -9.49
CA THR A 108 5.09 -6.26 -9.25
C THR A 108 6.31 -7.16 -9.38
N GLY A 109 7.34 -6.74 -10.13
CA GLY A 109 8.54 -7.56 -10.36
C GLY A 109 9.34 -7.92 -9.09
N GLN A 110 9.02 -7.28 -7.95
CA GLN A 110 9.68 -7.49 -6.66
C GLN A 110 8.87 -8.29 -5.64
N SER A 111 7.58 -8.56 -5.88
CA SER A 111 6.73 -9.28 -4.93
C SER A 111 5.71 -10.17 -5.63
N SER A 112 5.04 -11.06 -4.88
CA SER A 112 3.92 -11.85 -5.43
C SER A 112 2.60 -11.06 -5.51
N LEU A 113 2.61 -9.77 -5.16
CA LEU A 113 1.43 -8.89 -5.21
C LEU A 113 1.28 -8.23 -6.57
N THR A 114 0.04 -8.01 -6.99
CA THR A 114 -0.26 -7.07 -8.08
C THR A 114 -0.13 -5.62 -7.61
N ALA A 115 0.04 -4.68 -8.54
CA ALA A 115 0.12 -3.26 -8.20
C ALA A 115 -1.17 -2.77 -7.52
N CYS A 116 -2.33 -3.25 -8.01
CA CYS A 116 -3.63 -3.03 -7.38
C CYS A 116 -3.66 -3.55 -5.93
N GLU A 117 -3.15 -4.76 -5.66
CA GLU A 117 -3.13 -5.29 -4.28
C GLU A 117 -2.28 -4.44 -3.34
N ALA A 118 -1.10 -4.02 -3.80
CA ALA A 118 -0.23 -3.16 -3.01
C ALA A 118 -0.89 -1.79 -2.75
N ALA A 119 -1.48 -1.16 -3.77
CA ALA A 119 -2.18 0.12 -3.65
C ALA A 119 -3.35 0.04 -2.67
N THR A 120 -4.21 -0.98 -2.81
CA THR A 120 -5.36 -1.20 -1.94
C THR A 120 -4.93 -1.43 -0.50
N ALA A 121 -3.89 -2.24 -0.27
CA ALA A 121 -3.37 -2.48 1.07
C ALA A 121 -2.83 -1.19 1.72
N MET A 122 -2.10 -0.36 0.97
CA MET A 122 -1.60 0.93 1.47
C MET A 122 -2.72 1.91 1.79
N ALA A 123 -3.75 1.97 0.93
CA ALA A 123 -4.93 2.77 1.16
C ALA A 123 -5.65 2.32 2.43
N MET A 124 -5.81 1.00 2.64
CA MET A 124 -6.41 0.44 3.85
C MET A 124 -5.61 0.76 5.12
N VAL A 125 -4.28 0.66 5.08
CA VAL A 125 -3.42 1.03 6.21
C VAL A 125 -3.60 2.50 6.56
N THR A 126 -3.59 3.38 5.55
CA THR A 126 -3.78 4.83 5.76
C THR A 126 -5.18 5.12 6.33
N MET A 127 -6.23 4.51 5.77
CA MET A 127 -7.61 4.61 6.26
C MET A 127 -7.78 4.17 7.72
N ALA A 128 -7.09 3.10 8.11
CA ALA A 128 -7.15 2.56 9.46
C ALA A 128 -6.33 3.37 10.48
N THR A 129 -5.29 4.08 10.01
CA THR A 129 -4.37 4.83 10.86
C THR A 129 -4.80 6.28 11.05
N GLU A 130 -5.22 6.95 9.97
CA GLU A 130 -5.52 8.37 9.96
C GLU A 130 -7.02 8.64 10.15
N GLU A 131 -7.35 9.70 10.89
CA GLU A 131 -8.73 10.07 11.19
C GLU A 131 -9.44 10.72 9.99
N ALA A 132 -8.71 11.52 9.21
CA ALA A 132 -9.25 12.26 8.08
C ALA A 132 -8.64 11.74 6.76
N VAL A 133 -9.31 10.79 6.13
CA VAL A 133 -8.88 10.20 4.85
C VAL A 133 -10.03 10.18 3.87
N THR A 134 -9.80 10.71 2.67
CA THR A 134 -10.74 10.60 1.54
C THR A 134 -10.18 9.65 0.49
N PRO A 135 -10.62 8.38 0.44
CA PRO A 135 -10.20 7.44 -0.58
C PRO A 135 -10.98 7.68 -1.88
N MET A 136 -10.24 7.90 -2.96
CA MET A 136 -10.76 8.11 -4.30
C MET A 136 -10.13 7.08 -5.23
N ALA A 137 -10.90 6.62 -6.21
CA ALA A 137 -10.42 5.83 -7.32
C ALA A 137 -10.28 6.72 -8.54
N PHE A 138 -9.29 6.43 -9.39
CA PHE A 138 -9.18 7.05 -10.69
C PHE A 138 -8.87 6.02 -11.78
N ALA A 139 -9.58 6.19 -12.89
CA ALA A 139 -9.35 5.51 -14.16
C ALA A 139 -10.06 6.35 -15.25
N ASP A 140 -11.26 5.96 -15.68
CA ASP A 140 -12.12 6.75 -16.57
C ASP A 140 -12.73 8.00 -15.91
N SER A 141 -12.87 7.96 -14.59
CA SER A 141 -13.49 8.99 -13.78
C SER A 141 -12.84 9.06 -12.39
N PHE A 142 -12.82 10.25 -11.80
CA PHE A 142 -12.38 10.46 -10.42
C PHE A 142 -13.58 10.34 -9.47
N ARG A 143 -13.65 9.25 -8.70
CA ARG A 143 -14.84 8.92 -7.90
C ARG A 143 -14.48 8.41 -6.50
N PRO A 144 -15.38 8.52 -5.51
CA PRO A 144 -15.17 7.92 -4.20
C PRO A 144 -14.89 6.42 -4.32
N LEU A 145 -13.84 5.95 -3.65
CA LEU A 145 -13.56 4.53 -3.52
C LEU A 145 -14.18 4.05 -2.19
N PRO A 146 -15.16 3.12 -2.21
CA PRO A 146 -15.92 2.74 -1.02
C PRO A 146 -15.11 1.81 -0.08
N LEU A 147 -13.99 2.31 0.45
CA LEU A 147 -13.22 1.64 1.49
C LEU A 147 -13.77 1.97 2.87
N SER A 148 -13.76 0.98 3.76
CA SER A 148 -14.03 1.19 5.18
C SER A 148 -12.85 0.74 6.03
N ARG A 149 -12.70 1.34 7.21
CA ARG A 149 -11.58 1.05 8.14
C ARG A 149 -11.47 -0.40 8.60
N ARG A 150 -12.58 -1.15 8.53
CA ARG A 150 -12.68 -2.55 9.00
C ARG A 150 -12.83 -3.55 7.85
N MET A 151 -12.72 -3.09 6.61
CA MET A 151 -12.86 -3.93 5.43
C MET A 151 -11.73 -4.97 5.38
N ARG A 152 -12.02 -6.17 4.88
CA ARG A 152 -11.00 -7.16 4.56
C ARG A 152 -10.38 -6.83 3.20
N LEU A 153 -9.11 -7.17 3.01
CA LEU A 153 -8.38 -6.91 1.77
C LEU A 153 -9.11 -7.48 0.55
N GLU A 154 -9.60 -8.72 0.64
CA GLU A 154 -10.35 -9.35 -0.47
C GLU A 154 -11.65 -8.61 -0.83
N ASP A 155 -12.33 -7.99 0.14
CA ASP A 155 -13.51 -7.16 -0.13
C ASP A 155 -13.12 -5.80 -0.71
N ALA A 156 -12.05 -5.19 -0.20
CA ALA A 156 -11.50 -3.96 -0.75
C ALA A 156 -11.05 -4.13 -2.20
N LEU A 157 -10.47 -5.29 -2.53
CA LEU A 157 -10.01 -5.62 -3.88
C LEU A 157 -11.14 -5.71 -4.89
N LYS A 158 -12.37 -6.08 -4.50
CA LYS A 158 -13.53 -6.03 -5.39
C LYS A 158 -13.83 -4.61 -5.87
N HIS A 159 -13.54 -3.61 -5.04
CA HIS A 159 -13.74 -2.21 -5.39
C HIS A 159 -12.62 -1.64 -6.26
N THR A 160 -11.45 -2.28 -6.31
CA THR A 160 -10.28 -1.77 -7.05
C THR A 160 -9.92 -2.60 -8.28
N ARG A 161 -10.23 -3.90 -8.33
CA ARG A 161 -9.93 -4.78 -9.47
C ARG A 161 -11.00 -4.77 -10.56
N ASP A 162 -12.27 -4.64 -10.21
CA ASP A 162 -13.40 -4.82 -11.14
C ASP A 162 -13.76 -3.52 -11.91
N GLN A 163 -12.86 -2.53 -11.94
CA GLN A 163 -13.12 -1.17 -12.41
C GLN A 163 -12.25 -0.77 -13.63
N ASN A 164 -11.79 -1.79 -14.35
CA ASN A 164 -10.57 -1.88 -15.16
C ASN A 164 -10.54 -1.12 -16.51
N PHE A 165 -10.99 0.13 -16.63
CA PHE A 165 -10.83 0.91 -17.88
C PHE A 165 -10.59 2.41 -17.64
N GLY A 166 -9.57 2.99 -18.28
CA GLY A 166 -9.33 4.44 -18.26
C GLY A 166 -7.85 4.84 -18.32
N ARG A 167 -7.58 6.15 -18.27
CA ARG A 167 -6.22 6.73 -18.26
C ARG A 167 -5.91 7.31 -16.89
N THR A 168 -4.67 7.21 -16.45
CA THR A 168 -4.26 7.71 -15.13
C THR A 168 -3.82 9.17 -15.17
N ASP A 169 -4.67 10.09 -14.74
CA ASP A 169 -4.29 11.50 -14.55
C ASP A 169 -3.97 11.78 -13.07
N CYS A 170 -2.67 11.87 -12.78
CA CYS A 170 -2.16 12.11 -11.42
C CYS A 170 -2.47 13.52 -10.89
N ALA A 171 -2.97 14.45 -11.73
CA ALA A 171 -3.37 15.78 -11.30
C ALA A 171 -4.81 15.82 -10.73
N LEU A 172 -5.64 14.83 -11.07
CA LEU A 172 -7.06 14.78 -10.68
C LEU A 172 -7.31 14.94 -9.17
N PRO A 173 -6.54 14.32 -8.25
CA PRO A 173 -6.74 14.51 -6.81
C PRO A 173 -6.71 15.98 -6.38
N MET A 174 -5.71 16.74 -6.84
CA MET A 174 -5.55 18.15 -6.49
C MET A 174 -6.63 19.00 -7.16
N LEU A 175 -6.92 18.75 -8.44
CA LEU A 175 -7.97 19.48 -9.17
C LEU A 175 -9.35 19.27 -8.53
N TYR A 176 -9.67 18.04 -8.16
CA TYR A 176 -10.92 17.69 -7.47
C TYR A 176 -11.03 18.38 -6.12
N ALA A 177 -9.96 18.33 -5.30
CA ALA A 177 -9.93 18.97 -4.00
C ALA A 177 -10.07 20.50 -4.11
N SER A 178 -9.41 21.14 -5.08
CA SER A 178 -9.57 22.57 -5.38
C SER A 178 -11.00 22.92 -5.77
N GLN A 179 -11.62 22.15 -6.67
CA GLN A 179 -12.98 22.40 -7.13
C GLN A 179 -14.00 22.26 -6.00
N LYS A 180 -13.81 21.26 -5.13
CA LYS A 180 -14.69 20.99 -3.98
C LYS A 180 -14.32 21.80 -2.74
N ARG A 181 -13.26 22.61 -2.79
CA ARG A 181 -12.69 23.35 -1.65
C ARG A 181 -12.42 22.45 -0.44
N MET A 182 -11.96 21.24 -0.69
CA MET A 182 -11.58 20.29 0.36
C MET A 182 -10.25 20.70 0.94
N SER A 183 -10.13 20.74 2.27
CA SER A 183 -8.87 21.00 2.94
C SER A 183 -8.08 19.70 3.12
N VAL A 184 -6.98 19.56 2.39
CA VAL A 184 -6.13 18.37 2.28
C VAL A 184 -4.70 18.81 2.55
N ASP A 185 -4.01 18.08 3.44
CA ASP A 185 -2.62 18.34 3.76
C ASP A 185 -1.68 17.42 2.95
N VAL A 186 -2.12 16.20 2.65
CA VAL A 186 -1.32 15.21 1.93
C VAL A 186 -2.15 14.52 0.86
N PHE A 187 -1.74 14.68 -0.39
CA PHE A 187 -2.22 13.89 -1.52
C PHE A 187 -1.31 12.67 -1.68
N VAL A 188 -1.90 11.49 -1.82
CA VAL A 188 -1.14 10.27 -2.14
C VAL A 188 -1.74 9.64 -3.39
N VAL A 189 -0.92 9.45 -4.41
CA VAL A 189 -1.31 8.80 -5.66
C VAL A 189 -0.63 7.43 -5.73
N TYR A 190 -1.42 6.36 -5.78
CA TYR A 190 -0.92 5.02 -6.01
C TYR A 190 -1.17 4.63 -7.46
N THR A 191 -0.12 4.35 -8.22
CA THR A 191 -0.17 3.93 -9.63
C THR A 191 0.92 2.90 -9.91
N ASP A 192 0.97 2.32 -11.11
CA ASP A 192 2.02 1.40 -11.52
C ASP A 192 3.21 2.16 -12.09
N ASN A 193 3.08 2.72 -13.30
CA ASN A 193 4.04 3.52 -14.06
C ASN A 193 3.35 4.55 -14.97
N GLU A 194 2.02 4.56 -15.06
CA GLU A 194 1.30 5.44 -15.99
C GLU A 194 1.12 6.85 -15.41
N THR A 195 2.18 7.64 -15.50
CA THR A 195 2.19 9.01 -15.02
C THR A 195 1.69 9.97 -16.10
N TRP A 196 0.46 9.81 -16.58
CA TRP A 196 -0.07 10.69 -17.61
C TRP A 196 -0.41 12.05 -16.98
N ALA A 197 0.26 13.10 -17.45
CA ALA A 197 0.12 14.47 -16.94
C ALA A 197 -1.15 15.19 -17.43
N GLY A 198 -2.08 14.47 -18.05
CA GLY A 198 -3.29 15.06 -18.60
C GLY A 198 -3.05 16.32 -19.43
N ASN A 199 -3.90 17.31 -19.20
CA ASN A 199 -3.71 18.67 -19.70
C ASN A 199 -2.95 19.55 -18.69
N VAL A 200 -2.81 19.12 -17.43
CA VAL A 200 -2.22 19.90 -16.33
C VAL A 200 -1.26 19.01 -15.55
N HIS A 201 0.00 19.42 -15.47
CA HIS A 201 1.00 18.65 -14.75
C HIS A 201 0.68 18.58 -13.24
N PRO A 202 0.87 17.43 -12.56
CA PRO A 202 0.57 17.30 -11.13
C PRO A 202 1.24 18.35 -10.24
N SER A 203 2.48 18.76 -10.56
CA SER A 203 3.16 19.86 -9.84
C SER A 203 2.46 21.21 -10.00
N GLN A 204 1.91 21.50 -11.18
CA GLN A 204 1.12 22.71 -11.43
C GLN A 204 -0.20 22.66 -10.69
N ALA A 205 -0.89 21.52 -10.71
CA ALA A 205 -2.13 21.32 -9.98
C ALA A 205 -1.93 21.47 -8.45
N LEU A 206 -0.83 20.95 -7.90
CA LEU A 206 -0.47 21.11 -6.49
C LEU A 206 -0.17 22.56 -6.14
N ARG A 207 0.61 23.29 -6.97
CA ARG A 207 0.87 24.72 -6.75
C ARG A 207 -0.42 25.54 -6.76
N ALA A 208 -1.27 25.33 -7.75
CA ALA A 208 -2.57 25.99 -7.83
C ALA A 208 -3.46 25.68 -6.62
N TYR A 209 -3.48 24.42 -6.15
CA TYR A 209 -4.19 24.04 -4.93
C TYR A 209 -3.65 24.79 -3.70
N ARG A 210 -2.33 24.85 -3.52
CA ARG A 210 -1.69 25.57 -2.40
C ARG A 210 -2.03 27.06 -2.41
N GLU A 211 -1.95 27.70 -3.57
CA GLU A 211 -2.30 29.12 -3.74
C GLU A 211 -3.78 29.39 -3.45
N GLN A 212 -4.66 28.56 -4.00
CA GLN A 212 -6.11 28.73 -3.86
C GLN A 212 -6.59 28.45 -2.43
N MET A 213 -6.05 27.44 -1.77
CA MET A 213 -6.54 26.96 -0.47
C MET A 213 -5.74 27.53 0.70
N GLY A 214 -4.57 28.13 0.47
CA GLY A 214 -3.69 28.62 1.53
C GLY A 214 -3.12 27.51 2.42
N ILE A 215 -3.04 26.27 1.90
CA ILE A 215 -2.55 25.10 2.64
C ILE A 215 -1.23 24.68 2.01
N ALA A 216 -0.21 24.45 2.83
CA ALA A 216 1.08 23.90 2.40
C ALA A 216 0.99 22.38 2.12
N ALA A 217 0.10 22.00 1.21
CA ALA A 217 -0.20 20.61 0.91
C ALA A 217 0.99 19.91 0.24
N LYS A 218 1.14 18.61 0.48
CA LYS A 218 2.19 17.77 -0.11
C LYS A 218 1.61 16.75 -1.08
N LEU A 219 2.42 16.32 -2.04
CA LEU A 219 2.09 15.23 -2.95
C LEU A 219 3.10 14.09 -2.80
N ILE A 220 2.59 12.88 -2.60
CA ILE A 220 3.35 11.64 -2.67
C ILE A 220 2.82 10.85 -3.86
N VAL A 221 3.70 10.47 -4.78
CA VAL A 221 3.38 9.56 -5.87
C VAL A 221 4.09 8.25 -5.60
N VAL A 222 3.33 7.17 -5.46
CA VAL A 222 3.83 5.82 -5.27
C VAL A 222 3.64 5.05 -6.56
N GLY A 223 4.71 4.93 -7.35
CA GLY A 223 4.75 4.08 -8.53
C GLY A 223 5.18 2.68 -8.11
N ILE A 224 4.20 1.79 -8.03
CA ILE A 224 4.34 0.48 -7.39
C ILE A 224 5.20 -0.47 -8.23
N THR A 225 5.19 -0.30 -9.54
CA THR A 225 6.11 -1.02 -10.42
C THR A 225 7.39 -0.21 -10.60
N ALA A 226 8.54 -0.86 -10.46
CA ALA A 226 9.83 -0.19 -10.57
C ALA A 226 10.20 0.03 -12.04
N THR A 227 9.70 1.12 -12.64
CA THR A 227 10.29 1.70 -13.86
C THR A 227 10.71 3.13 -13.59
N GLY A 228 11.56 3.69 -14.45
CA GLY A 228 12.00 5.07 -14.31
C GLY A 228 10.84 6.02 -14.65
N PHE A 229 10.31 6.71 -13.66
CA PHE A 229 9.37 7.82 -13.83
C PHE A 229 9.77 9.00 -12.93
N THR A 230 9.34 10.19 -13.30
CA THR A 230 9.46 11.39 -12.46
C THR A 230 8.20 12.22 -12.64
N ILE A 231 7.42 12.34 -11.56
CA ILE A 231 6.27 13.24 -11.46
C ILE A 231 6.58 14.38 -10.50
N ALA A 232 7.24 14.07 -9.39
CA ALA A 232 7.67 15.05 -8.43
C ALA A 232 8.65 16.02 -9.08
N ASP A 233 8.38 17.32 -8.96
CA ASP A 233 9.34 18.35 -9.35
C ASP A 233 10.54 18.26 -8.39
N PRO A 234 11.77 17.96 -8.87
CA PRO A 234 12.94 17.83 -8.01
C PRO A 234 13.26 19.09 -7.19
N ASN A 235 12.69 20.24 -7.58
CA ASN A 235 12.86 21.51 -6.89
C ASN A 235 11.73 21.84 -5.90
N ASP A 236 10.70 20.99 -5.76
CA ASP A 236 9.59 21.19 -4.83
C ASP A 236 9.73 20.24 -3.63
N ALA A 237 10.15 20.78 -2.48
CA ALA A 237 10.31 20.00 -1.25
C ALA A 237 9.01 19.40 -0.71
N GLY A 238 7.84 19.80 -1.23
CA GLY A 238 6.55 19.21 -0.89
C GLY A 238 6.05 18.22 -1.93
N MET A 239 6.92 17.70 -2.80
CA MET A 239 6.63 16.56 -3.69
C MET A 239 7.62 15.41 -3.44
N LEU A 240 7.11 14.17 -3.44
CA LEU A 240 7.92 12.96 -3.26
C LEU A 240 7.48 11.89 -4.25
N ASP A 241 8.44 11.38 -5.04
CA ASP A 241 8.27 10.16 -5.83
C ASP A 241 8.82 8.96 -5.03
N VAL A 242 8.00 7.92 -4.88
CA VAL A 242 8.36 6.63 -4.30
C VAL A 242 8.28 5.58 -5.40
N VAL A 243 9.41 4.92 -5.67
CA VAL A 243 9.51 3.89 -6.71
C VAL A 243 9.58 2.51 -6.07
N GLY A 244 8.65 1.64 -6.46
CA GLY A 244 8.54 0.28 -5.97
C GLY A 244 7.66 0.15 -4.72
N PHE A 245 7.64 -1.07 -4.19
CA PHE A 245 6.83 -1.42 -3.04
C PHE A 245 7.58 -2.35 -2.10
N ASP A 246 7.88 -1.86 -0.90
CA ASP A 246 8.51 -2.63 0.16
C ASP A 246 8.00 -2.23 1.55
N ALA A 247 8.57 -2.86 2.59
CA ALA A 247 8.17 -2.64 3.97
C ALA A 247 8.59 -1.27 4.56
N SER A 248 9.46 -0.52 3.87
CA SER A 248 9.97 0.79 4.30
C SER A 248 9.19 1.97 3.72
N VAL A 249 8.56 1.78 2.55
CA VAL A 249 7.73 2.81 1.88
C VAL A 249 6.76 3.54 2.82
N PRO A 250 5.98 2.85 3.68
CA PRO A 250 5.02 3.52 4.57
C PRO A 250 5.67 4.48 5.58
N GLU A 251 6.85 4.13 6.09
CA GLU A 251 7.59 4.96 7.06
C GLU A 251 8.12 6.23 6.38
N VAL A 252 8.68 6.09 5.17
CA VAL A 252 9.11 7.23 4.35
C VAL A 252 7.96 8.18 4.04
N MET A 253 6.78 7.64 3.70
CA MET A 253 5.59 8.44 3.44
C MET A 253 5.12 9.21 4.68
N ALA A 254 5.12 8.55 5.85
CA ALA A 254 4.72 9.17 7.11
C ALA A 254 5.68 10.29 7.52
N ASP A 255 7.00 10.05 7.41
CA ASP A 255 8.01 11.05 7.75
C ASP A 255 7.96 12.27 6.82
N PHE A 256 7.76 12.05 5.52
CA PHE A 256 7.55 13.14 4.57
C PHE A 256 6.27 13.93 4.84
N ALA A 257 5.17 13.25 5.19
CA ALA A 257 3.92 13.91 5.54
C ALA A 257 4.06 14.81 6.79
N ARG A 258 4.82 14.36 7.81
CA ARG A 258 5.02 15.10 9.07
C ARG A 258 5.84 16.39 8.91
N ASN A 259 6.94 16.33 8.16
CA ASN A 259 7.95 17.39 8.04
C ASN A 259 7.71 18.28 6.84
#